data_AF-A0A329S8V3-F1
#
_entry.id   AF-A0A329S8V3-F1
#
_cell.length_a   1.000
_cell.length_b   1.000
_cell.length_c   1.000
_cell.angle_alpha   90.00
_cell.angle_beta   90.00
_cell.angle_gamma   90.00
#
_symmetry.space_group_name_H-M   'P 1'
#
loop_
_entity.id
_entity.type
_entity.pdbx_description
1 polymer ?
#
loop_
_entity_poly.entity_id
_entity_poly.type
_entity_poly.pdbx_seq_one_letter_code
_entity_poly.pdbx_strand_id
1 'polypeptide(L)'
;MSFRTPVFTAVDIVMREQDALAGCSHVAEMVSEYLDVSHKWTIERAACAGYMTLLERLGKSESPITPRELDWALRTAADRGDLNVVKWLTAYQPDMECSTRVMDSAALRGHLHIIKWLHHYRDEGCTTAAMDSAAAYGRLDVVQWLHDNRDEGSTTAAMDSAAAGGHLKTVQWLAVNRKEGCTSVASHFALLNGHMHILRWLNEQNVEVQDAISPARWSRRERRLSATLLEAPRHRPRRMSMGLSCRN
;
A
#
# COMPACT_ATOMS: atom_id res chain seq x y z
N MET A 1 39.39 12.75 -0.65
CA MET A 1 38.35 13.78 -0.53
C MET A 1 37.49 13.39 0.66
N SER A 2 37.53 14.17 1.75
CA SER A 2 36.77 13.87 2.96
C SER A 2 35.30 14.20 2.72
N PHE A 3 34.44 13.17 2.65
CA PHE A 3 33.00 13.36 2.62
C PHE A 3 32.56 13.78 4.03
N ARG A 4 32.46 15.09 4.28
CA ARG A 4 31.88 15.62 5.52
C ARG A 4 30.44 15.14 5.64
N THR A 5 30.12 14.52 6.77
CA THR A 5 28.76 14.07 7.10
C THR A 5 27.85 15.27 7.34
N PRO A 6 26.65 15.33 6.73
CA PRO A 6 25.74 16.46 6.91
C PRO A 6 25.24 16.51 8.36
N VAL A 7 25.41 17.64 9.06
CA VAL A 7 25.03 17.87 10.48
C VAL A 7 23.52 17.77 10.72
N PHE A 8 23.10 17.41 11.95
CA PHE A 8 21.69 17.40 12.30
C PHE A 8 21.07 18.80 12.20
N THR A 9 19.81 18.88 11.78
CA THR A 9 19.07 20.15 11.71
C THR A 9 19.02 20.88 13.05
N ALA A 10 18.99 20.16 14.18
CA ALA A 10 19.05 20.77 15.51
C ALA A 10 20.40 21.46 15.75
N VAL A 11 21.50 20.86 15.28
CA VAL A 11 22.83 21.47 15.34
C VAL A 11 22.88 22.67 14.42
N ASP A 12 22.35 22.57 13.19
CA ASP A 12 22.27 23.72 12.27
C ASP A 12 21.46 24.88 12.85
N ILE A 13 20.34 24.62 13.52
CA ILE A 13 19.53 25.65 14.20
C ILE A 13 20.34 26.30 15.31
N VAL A 14 20.98 25.51 16.17
CA VAL A 14 21.84 26.03 17.25
C VAL A 14 23.02 26.84 16.69
N MET A 15 23.61 26.41 15.57
CA MET A 15 24.73 27.11 14.92
C MET A 15 24.27 28.41 14.23
N ARG A 16 23.03 28.46 13.72
CA ARG A 16 22.43 29.68 13.14
C ARG A 16 22.07 30.73 14.18
N GLU A 17 21.60 30.30 15.35
CA GLU A 17 21.27 31.20 16.46
C GLU A 17 22.52 31.70 17.21
N GLN A 18 23.68 31.06 17.00
CA GLN A 18 24.92 31.39 17.67
C GLN A 18 26.03 31.72 16.65
N ASP A 19 26.03 32.97 16.16
CA ASP A 19 26.97 33.48 15.15
C ASP A 19 28.45 33.21 15.48
N ALA A 20 28.81 33.18 16.76
CA ALA A 20 30.16 32.87 17.23
C ALA A 20 30.62 31.43 16.90
N LEU A 21 29.67 30.50 16.74
CA LEU A 21 29.92 29.09 16.43
C LEU A 21 29.74 28.76 14.94
N ALA A 22 29.06 29.61 14.18
CA ALA A 22 28.78 29.41 12.75
C ALA A 22 30.06 29.24 11.88
N GLY A 23 31.21 29.75 12.34
CA GLY A 23 32.52 29.57 11.68
C GLY A 23 33.31 28.31 12.09
N CYS A 24 32.85 27.57 13.11
CA CYS A 24 33.59 26.49 13.73
C CYS A 24 33.04 25.11 13.30
N SER A 25 33.37 24.67 12.08
CA SER A 25 32.84 23.39 11.55
C SER A 25 33.16 22.18 12.45
N HIS A 26 34.30 22.20 13.14
CA HIS A 26 34.68 21.15 14.09
C HIS A 26 33.78 21.09 15.34
N VAL A 27 33.22 22.22 15.80
CA VAL A 27 32.27 22.25 16.92
C VAL A 27 30.92 21.70 16.49
N ALA A 28 30.47 22.05 15.28
CA ALA A 28 29.27 21.46 14.70
C ALA A 28 29.41 19.94 14.52
N GLU A 29 30.58 19.47 14.07
CA GLU A 29 30.92 18.06 13.97
C GLU A 29 30.92 17.38 15.36
N MET A 30 31.58 17.96 16.38
CA MET A 30 31.60 17.40 17.74
C MET A 30 30.22 17.38 18.43
N VAL A 31 29.42 18.45 18.31
CA VAL A 31 28.07 18.50 18.90
C VAL A 31 27.17 17.49 18.19
N SER A 32 27.31 17.36 16.88
CA SER A 32 26.63 16.33 16.11
C SER A 32 27.04 14.92 16.55
N GLU A 33 28.33 14.66 16.74
CA GLU A 33 28.87 13.38 17.24
C GLU A 33 28.38 13.08 18.67
N TYR A 34 28.28 14.09 19.54
CA TYR A 34 27.73 13.93 20.88
C TYR A 34 26.24 13.54 20.86
N LEU A 35 25.45 14.08 19.92
CA LEU A 35 24.06 13.69 19.72
C LEU A 35 23.92 12.28 19.12
N ASP A 36 24.95 11.76 18.45
CA ASP A 36 24.99 10.40 17.86
C ASP A 36 25.09 9.28 18.92
N VAL A 37 25.65 9.54 20.12
CA VAL A 37 25.87 8.50 21.14
C VAL A 37 24.60 8.08 21.91
N SER A 38 23.42 8.53 21.47
CA SER A 38 22.17 8.08 22.06
C SER A 38 21.87 6.63 21.63
N HIS A 39 22.06 5.69 22.55
CA HIS A 39 21.61 4.29 22.42
C HIS A 39 20.11 4.12 22.09
N LYS A 40 19.35 5.23 22.06
CA LYS A 40 17.93 5.25 21.69
C LYS A 40 17.70 5.23 20.19
N TRP A 41 18.69 5.61 19.36
CA TRP A 41 18.54 5.66 17.91
C TRP A 41 19.09 4.40 17.25
N THR A 42 18.18 3.54 16.80
CA THR A 42 18.48 2.36 15.98
C THR A 42 18.16 2.64 14.52
N ILE A 43 18.75 1.85 13.61
CA ILE A 43 18.44 1.89 12.17
C ILE A 43 16.94 1.71 11.96
N GLU A 44 16.32 0.79 12.70
CA GLU A 44 14.88 0.57 12.68
C GLU A 44 14.09 1.86 12.96
N ARG A 45 14.42 2.59 14.03
CA ARG A 45 13.71 3.81 14.40
C ARG A 45 13.94 4.95 13.42
N ALA A 46 15.15 5.09 12.90
CA ALA A 46 15.47 6.09 11.89
C ALA A 46 14.71 5.82 10.58
N ALA A 47 14.66 4.55 10.13
CA ALA A 47 13.87 4.12 8.98
C ALA A 47 12.37 4.29 9.21
N CYS A 48 11.89 3.85 10.38
CA CYS A 48 10.53 4.08 10.82
C CYS A 48 10.20 5.54 11.09
N ALA A 49 11.12 6.50 10.93
CA ALA A 49 10.83 7.92 10.95
C ALA A 49 11.11 8.61 9.60
N GLY A 50 11.69 7.91 8.62
CA GLY A 50 12.10 8.49 7.34
C GLY A 50 13.36 9.38 7.41
N TYR A 51 14.15 9.27 8.48
CA TYR A 51 15.33 10.12 8.69
C TYR A 51 16.54 9.60 7.92
N MET A 52 16.59 9.89 6.61
CA MET A 52 17.66 9.42 5.71
C MET A 52 19.07 9.81 6.15
N THR A 53 19.26 11.06 6.60
CA THR A 53 20.58 11.52 7.06
C THR A 53 21.07 10.74 8.30
N LEU A 54 20.15 10.40 9.20
CA LEU A 54 20.43 9.57 10.36
C LEU A 54 20.72 8.12 9.96
N LEU A 55 19.97 7.56 9.00
CA LEU A 55 20.23 6.22 8.46
C LEU A 55 21.63 6.11 7.86
N GLU A 56 22.00 7.02 6.95
CA GLU A 56 23.32 7.03 6.32
C GLU A 56 24.46 7.11 7.34
N ARG A 57 24.23 7.81 8.46
CA ARG A 57 25.19 7.89 9.57
C ARG A 57 25.25 6.60 10.38
N LEU A 58 24.11 6.07 10.82
CA LEU A 58 24.04 4.82 11.57
C LEU A 58 24.61 3.64 10.78
N GLY A 59 24.41 3.60 9.45
CA GLY A 59 25.01 2.58 8.60
C GLY A 59 26.54 2.66 8.51
N LYS A 60 27.14 3.86 8.61
CA LYS A 60 28.61 3.99 8.67
C LYS A 60 29.22 3.46 9.97
N SER A 61 28.45 3.48 11.06
CA SER A 61 28.86 2.89 12.34
C SER A 61 28.67 1.37 12.41
N GLU A 62 28.23 0.73 11.32
CA GLU A 62 27.93 -0.71 11.26
C GLU A 62 27.01 -1.18 12.39
N SER A 63 26.02 -0.33 12.74
CA SER A 63 25.07 -0.67 13.79
C SER A 63 24.30 -1.95 13.41
N PRO A 64 24.24 -2.96 14.29
CA PRO A 64 23.56 -4.21 13.98
C PRO A 64 22.06 -3.98 13.80
N ILE A 65 21.47 -4.69 12.84
CA ILE A 65 20.02 -4.76 12.64
C ILE A 65 19.60 -6.21 12.62
N THR A 66 18.59 -6.56 13.42
CA THR A 66 18.03 -7.91 13.40
C THR A 66 17.10 -8.10 12.20
N PRO A 67 16.89 -9.34 11.73
CA PRO A 67 15.95 -9.61 10.62
C PRO A 67 14.53 -9.10 10.88
N ARG A 68 14.09 -9.16 12.14
CA ARG A 68 12.78 -8.65 12.55
C ARG A 68 12.70 -7.13 12.46
N GLU A 69 13.75 -6.42 12.88
CA GLU A 69 13.83 -4.97 12.78
C GLU A 69 13.90 -4.51 11.31
N LEU A 70 14.65 -5.23 10.48
CA LEU A 70 14.72 -4.97 9.04
C LEU A 70 13.35 -5.15 8.38
N ASP A 71 12.67 -6.26 8.64
CA ASP A 71 11.30 -6.52 8.12
C ASP A 71 10.34 -5.40 8.53
N TRP A 72 10.34 -5.04 9.82
CA TRP A 72 9.48 -4.00 10.34
C TRP A 72 9.76 -2.62 9.71
N ALA A 73 11.04 -2.26 9.60
CA ALA A 73 11.49 -1.02 8.99
C ALA A 73 11.12 -0.95 7.50
N LEU A 74 11.33 -2.04 6.75
CA LEU A 74 10.95 -2.13 5.34
C LEU A 74 9.45 -2.03 5.13
N ARG A 75 8.65 -2.75 5.93
CA ARG A 75 7.18 -2.68 5.87
C ARG A 75 6.67 -1.28 6.19
N THR A 76 7.25 -0.64 7.19
CA THR A 76 6.87 0.74 7.57
C THR A 76 7.25 1.74 6.48
N ALA A 77 8.44 1.62 5.89
CA ALA A 77 8.86 2.46 4.78
C ALA A 77 7.98 2.25 3.53
N ALA A 78 7.64 0.99 3.25
CA ALA A 78 6.72 0.61 2.17
C ALA A 78 5.31 1.17 2.40
N ASP A 79 4.78 1.14 3.63
CA ASP A 79 3.48 1.72 3.98
C ASP A 79 3.46 3.25 3.78
N ARG A 80 4.58 3.93 4.07
CA ARG A 80 4.68 5.39 3.88
C ARG A 80 4.93 5.83 2.45
N GLY A 81 5.46 4.95 1.61
CA GLY A 81 5.86 5.31 0.24
C GLY A 81 7.30 5.81 0.14
N ASP A 82 8.11 5.61 1.18
CA ASP A 82 9.48 6.08 1.29
C ASP A 82 10.47 5.14 0.56
N LEU A 83 10.48 5.20 -0.77
CA LEU A 83 11.35 4.38 -1.61
C LEU A 83 12.85 4.55 -1.28
N ASN A 84 13.26 5.74 -0.82
CA ASN A 84 14.66 5.99 -0.46
C ASN A 84 15.09 5.14 0.76
N VAL A 85 14.21 5.03 1.76
CA VAL A 85 14.47 4.19 2.93
C VAL A 85 14.48 2.71 2.53
N VAL A 86 13.53 2.28 1.68
CA VAL A 86 13.50 0.90 1.17
C VAL A 86 14.82 0.55 0.47
N LYS A 87 15.25 1.36 -0.49
CA LYS A 87 16.52 1.18 -1.22
C LYS A 87 17.71 1.13 -0.28
N TRP A 88 17.74 2.02 0.71
CA TRP A 88 18.84 2.09 1.67
C TRP A 88 18.91 0.84 2.54
N LEU A 89 17.77 0.40 3.10
CA LEU A 89 17.71 -0.79 3.96
C LEU A 89 18.11 -2.06 3.20
N THR A 90 17.65 -2.22 1.95
CA THR A 90 18.03 -3.35 1.10
C THR A 90 19.50 -3.31 0.68
N ALA A 91 20.08 -2.11 0.50
CA ALA A 91 21.50 -1.98 0.18
C ALA A 91 22.40 -2.20 1.41
N TYR A 92 21.90 -1.88 2.61
CA TYR A 92 22.60 -2.09 3.86
C TYR A 92 22.69 -3.57 4.24
N GLN A 93 21.66 -4.37 3.94
CA GLN A 93 21.61 -5.81 4.19
C GLN A 93 21.08 -6.57 2.96
N PRO A 94 21.90 -6.78 1.92
CA PRO A 94 21.45 -7.38 0.67
C PRO A 94 21.13 -8.87 0.79
N ASP A 95 21.81 -9.58 1.69
CA ASP A 95 21.65 -11.04 1.87
C ASP A 95 20.43 -11.41 2.73
N MET A 96 19.74 -10.43 3.31
CA MET A 96 18.67 -10.66 4.27
C MET A 96 17.31 -10.73 3.58
N GLU A 97 16.67 -11.89 3.68
CA GLU A 97 15.33 -12.11 3.14
C GLU A 97 14.31 -11.15 3.76
N CYS A 98 13.46 -10.60 2.89
CA CYS A 98 12.39 -9.69 3.24
C CYS A 98 11.04 -10.43 3.24
N SER A 99 10.11 -10.05 4.11
CA SER A 99 8.77 -10.66 4.04
C SER A 99 8.02 -10.19 2.80
N THR A 100 7.19 -11.08 2.23
CA THR A 100 6.16 -10.75 1.22
C THR A 100 5.24 -9.62 1.67
N ARG A 101 5.10 -9.42 2.99
CA ARG A 101 4.30 -8.35 3.61
C ARG A 101 4.78 -6.94 3.25
N VAL A 102 6.04 -6.76 2.81
CA VAL A 102 6.55 -5.46 2.36
C VAL A 102 5.79 -5.02 1.11
N MET A 103 5.68 -5.90 0.11
CA MET A 103 4.93 -5.60 -1.12
C MET A 103 3.42 -5.50 -0.85
N ASP A 104 2.87 -6.35 0.02
CA ASP A 104 1.46 -6.27 0.44
C ASP A 104 1.15 -4.90 1.09
N SER A 105 2.05 -4.37 1.92
CA SER A 105 1.89 -3.06 2.58
C SER A 105 1.96 -1.89 1.59
N ALA A 106 2.88 -1.97 0.61
CA ALA A 106 2.94 -0.99 -0.48
C ALA A 106 1.65 -1.03 -1.34
N ALA A 107 1.13 -2.22 -1.61
CA ALA A 107 -0.08 -2.41 -2.41
C ALA A 107 -1.34 -1.84 -1.74
N LEU A 108 -1.51 -2.12 -0.43
CA LEU A 108 -2.56 -1.54 0.41
C LEU A 108 -2.62 -0.01 0.27
N ARG A 109 -1.46 0.65 0.27
CA ARG A 109 -1.35 2.11 0.26
C ARG A 109 -1.35 2.74 -1.12
N GLY A 110 -1.18 1.93 -2.17
CA GLY A 110 -1.14 2.41 -3.55
C GLY A 110 0.24 2.87 -4.02
N HIS A 111 1.32 2.45 -3.34
CA HIS A 111 2.69 2.88 -3.65
C HIS A 111 3.29 2.07 -4.80
N LEU A 112 2.74 2.24 -6.00
CA LEU A 112 3.10 1.47 -7.20
C LEU A 112 4.59 1.57 -7.54
N HIS A 113 5.25 2.70 -7.28
CA HIS A 113 6.69 2.88 -7.49
C HIS A 113 7.53 1.94 -6.62
N ILE A 114 7.10 1.67 -5.38
CA ILE A 114 7.78 0.71 -4.50
C ILE A 114 7.52 -0.72 -4.98
N ILE A 115 6.29 -1.05 -5.38
CA ILE A 115 5.93 -2.38 -5.87
C ILE A 115 6.78 -2.74 -7.10
N LYS A 116 6.87 -1.83 -8.08
CA LYS A 116 7.71 -2.00 -9.28
C LYS A 116 9.17 -2.18 -8.93
N TRP A 117 9.67 -1.41 -7.95
CA TRP A 117 11.06 -1.53 -7.51
C TRP A 117 11.31 -2.87 -6.83
N LEU A 118 10.47 -3.27 -5.88
CA LEU A 118 10.56 -4.57 -5.21
C LEU A 118 10.50 -5.71 -6.21
N HIS A 119 9.56 -5.69 -7.15
CA HIS A 119 9.43 -6.73 -8.17
C HIS A 119 10.67 -6.88 -9.07
N HIS A 120 11.39 -5.79 -9.36
CA HIS A 120 12.54 -5.85 -10.26
C HIS A 120 13.84 -6.27 -9.55
N TYR A 121 13.96 -5.97 -8.25
CA TYR A 121 15.21 -6.14 -7.49
C TYR A 121 15.12 -7.21 -6.40
N ARG A 122 13.95 -7.80 -6.15
CA ARG A 122 13.68 -8.76 -5.08
C ARG A 122 12.77 -9.89 -5.60
N ASP A 123 13.01 -11.11 -5.12
CA ASP A 123 12.34 -12.32 -5.60
C ASP A 123 11.23 -12.83 -4.67
N GLU A 124 11.10 -12.28 -3.45
CA GLU A 124 10.15 -12.80 -2.46
C GLU A 124 8.69 -12.64 -2.88
N GLY A 125 8.38 -11.59 -3.65
CA GLY A 125 7.05 -11.38 -4.20
C GLY A 125 6.03 -10.82 -3.20
N CYS A 126 4.77 -11.21 -3.38
CA CYS A 126 3.65 -10.79 -2.55
C CYS A 126 2.73 -11.97 -2.24
N THR A 127 1.61 -11.69 -1.57
CA THR A 127 0.53 -12.67 -1.39
C THR A 127 -0.74 -12.19 -2.07
N THR A 128 -1.80 -13.00 -2.09
CA THR A 128 -3.14 -12.55 -2.52
C THR A 128 -3.62 -11.31 -1.76
N ALA A 129 -3.09 -11.09 -0.55
CA ALA A 129 -3.39 -9.90 0.25
C ALA A 129 -2.98 -8.60 -0.44
N ALA A 130 -1.98 -8.59 -1.33
CA ALA A 130 -1.61 -7.40 -2.09
C ALA A 130 -2.76 -6.91 -2.99
N MET A 131 -3.31 -7.80 -3.82
CA MET A 131 -4.41 -7.45 -4.73
C MET A 131 -5.71 -7.20 -3.96
N ASP A 132 -6.01 -8.03 -2.96
CA ASP A 132 -7.21 -7.88 -2.12
C ASP A 132 -7.20 -6.53 -1.39
N SER A 133 -6.07 -6.16 -0.79
CA SER A 133 -5.88 -4.89 -0.09
C SER A 133 -5.90 -3.70 -1.04
N ALA A 134 -5.19 -3.77 -2.17
CA ALA A 134 -5.23 -2.72 -3.19
C ALA A 134 -6.67 -2.48 -3.67
N ALA A 135 -7.45 -3.54 -3.86
CA ALA A 135 -8.85 -3.45 -4.25
C ALA A 135 -9.72 -2.82 -3.16
N ALA A 136 -9.54 -3.22 -1.91
CA ALA A 136 -10.27 -2.69 -0.75
C ALA A 136 -10.11 -1.17 -0.57
N TYR A 137 -8.97 -0.61 -0.97
CA TYR A 137 -8.69 0.84 -0.91
C TYR A 137 -8.81 1.54 -2.28
N GLY A 138 -9.33 0.85 -3.30
CA GLY A 138 -9.60 1.45 -4.61
C GLY A 138 -8.35 1.79 -5.43
N ARG A 139 -7.22 1.15 -5.15
CA ARG A 139 -5.92 1.32 -5.84
C ARG A 139 -5.92 0.56 -7.16
N LEU A 140 -6.76 0.98 -8.11
CA LEU A 140 -6.98 0.28 -9.37
C LEU A 140 -5.69 0.13 -10.21
N ASP A 141 -4.82 1.14 -10.18
CA ASP A 141 -3.51 1.13 -10.83
C ASP A 141 -2.61 0.01 -10.30
N VAL A 142 -2.60 -0.20 -8.98
CA VAL A 142 -1.89 -1.32 -8.36
C VAL A 142 -2.54 -2.65 -8.69
N VAL A 143 -3.87 -2.76 -8.64
CA VAL A 143 -4.59 -3.99 -8.99
C VAL A 143 -4.28 -4.44 -10.43
N GLN A 144 -4.32 -3.50 -11.38
CA GLN A 144 -3.98 -3.75 -12.78
C GLN A 144 -2.53 -4.21 -12.92
N TRP A 145 -1.61 -3.49 -12.29
CA TRP A 145 -0.20 -3.82 -12.39
C TRP A 145 0.11 -5.20 -11.78
N LEU A 146 -0.46 -5.51 -10.60
CA LEU A 146 -0.31 -6.83 -9.98
C LEU A 146 -0.89 -7.93 -10.86
N HIS A 147 -2.06 -7.72 -11.48
CA HIS A 147 -2.63 -8.71 -12.39
C HIS A 147 -1.76 -9.00 -13.62
N ASP A 148 -1.14 -7.97 -14.19
CA ASP A 148 -0.35 -8.12 -15.42
C ASP A 148 1.06 -8.68 -15.17
N ASN A 149 1.57 -8.59 -13.93
CA ASN A 149 2.98 -8.88 -13.61
C ASN A 149 3.19 -9.95 -12.52
N ARG A 150 2.12 -10.42 -11.86
CA ARG A 150 2.16 -11.35 -10.73
C ARG A 150 1.10 -12.44 -10.85
N ASP A 151 1.44 -13.65 -10.43
CA ASP A 151 0.60 -14.85 -10.57
C ASP A 151 -0.15 -15.23 -9.29
N GLU A 152 0.14 -14.57 -8.16
CA GLU A 152 -0.51 -14.85 -6.86
C GLU A 152 -2.02 -14.65 -6.89
N GLY A 153 -2.49 -13.70 -7.71
CA GLY A 153 -3.90 -13.43 -7.91
C GLY A 153 -4.58 -12.70 -6.75
N SER A 154 -5.85 -13.03 -6.53
CA SER A 154 -6.76 -12.39 -5.59
C SER A 154 -7.74 -13.41 -5.05
N THR A 155 -8.48 -13.05 -4.00
CA THR A 155 -9.62 -13.82 -3.51
C THR A 155 -10.93 -13.09 -3.78
N THR A 156 -12.07 -13.66 -3.36
CA THR A 156 -13.36 -12.97 -3.36
C THR A 156 -13.33 -11.70 -2.49
N ALA A 157 -12.41 -11.61 -1.53
CA ALA A 157 -12.23 -10.44 -0.67
C ALA A 157 -11.87 -9.18 -1.46
N ALA A 158 -11.20 -9.29 -2.62
CA ALA A 158 -10.90 -8.13 -3.47
C ALA A 158 -12.17 -7.41 -3.92
N MET A 159 -13.13 -8.15 -4.51
CA MET A 159 -14.36 -7.55 -5.01
C MET A 159 -15.32 -7.18 -3.88
N ASP A 160 -15.41 -8.02 -2.84
CA ASP A 160 -16.22 -7.75 -1.65
C ASP A 160 -15.80 -6.47 -0.94
N SER A 161 -14.50 -6.31 -0.71
CA SER A 161 -13.97 -5.13 -0.02
C SER A 161 -14.00 -3.89 -0.92
N ALA A 162 -13.75 -4.03 -2.22
CA ALA A 162 -13.92 -2.92 -3.16
C ALA A 162 -15.37 -2.43 -3.23
N ALA A 163 -16.34 -3.35 -3.16
CA ALA A 163 -17.76 -3.02 -3.09
C ALA A 163 -18.11 -2.33 -1.75
N ALA A 164 -17.60 -2.86 -0.64
CA ALA A 164 -17.76 -2.25 0.68
C ALA A 164 -17.16 -0.85 0.77
N GLY A 165 -16.03 -0.58 0.08
CA GLY A 165 -15.37 0.73 0.02
C GLY A 165 -15.92 1.70 -1.05
N GLY A 166 -16.92 1.28 -1.84
CA GLY A 166 -17.53 2.16 -2.84
C GLY A 166 -16.71 2.34 -4.12
N HIS A 167 -15.70 1.49 -4.35
CA HIS A 167 -14.75 1.57 -5.46
C HIS A 167 -15.28 0.91 -6.74
N LEU A 168 -16.31 1.51 -7.35
CA LEU A 168 -17.02 0.96 -8.52
C LEU A 168 -16.09 0.62 -9.70
N LYS A 169 -15.11 1.46 -10.02
CA LYS A 169 -14.17 1.19 -11.13
C LYS A 169 -13.36 -0.08 -10.88
N THR A 170 -12.94 -0.30 -9.64
CA THR A 170 -12.20 -1.49 -9.23
C THR A 170 -13.08 -2.72 -9.29
N VAL A 171 -14.32 -2.64 -8.79
CA VAL A 171 -15.31 -3.73 -8.90
C VAL A 171 -15.57 -4.11 -10.36
N GLN A 172 -15.80 -3.12 -11.23
CA GLN A 172 -16.00 -3.32 -12.66
C GLN A 172 -14.81 -4.01 -13.31
N TRP A 173 -13.60 -3.55 -13.01
CA TRP A 173 -12.39 -4.11 -13.57
C TRP A 173 -12.17 -5.55 -13.08
N LEU A 174 -12.33 -5.81 -11.77
CA LEU A 174 -12.20 -7.15 -11.21
C LEU A 174 -13.21 -8.12 -11.83
N ALA A 175 -14.46 -7.70 -12.06
CA ALA A 175 -15.48 -8.59 -12.61
C ALA A 175 -15.24 -9.00 -14.07
N VAL A 176 -14.52 -8.18 -14.83
CA VAL A 176 -14.19 -8.47 -16.22
C VAL A 176 -12.91 -9.30 -16.33
N ASN A 177 -11.92 -9.05 -15.47
CA ASN A 177 -10.57 -9.61 -15.62
C ASN A 177 -10.27 -10.77 -14.66
N ARG A 178 -11.10 -11.00 -13.65
CA ARG A 178 -10.89 -11.99 -12.59
C ARG A 178 -12.08 -12.93 -12.49
N LYS A 179 -11.84 -14.17 -12.05
CA LYS A 179 -12.83 -15.27 -12.06
C LYS A 179 -13.37 -15.58 -10.67
N GLU A 180 -12.75 -15.04 -9.64
CA GLU A 180 -13.09 -15.28 -8.23
C GLU A 180 -14.48 -14.74 -7.89
N GLY A 181 -14.90 -13.65 -8.54
CA GLY A 181 -16.22 -13.04 -8.33
C GLY A 181 -16.35 -12.34 -6.98
N CYS A 182 -17.58 -12.27 -6.47
CA CYS A 182 -17.91 -11.70 -5.17
C CYS A 182 -18.84 -12.62 -4.38
N THR A 183 -18.92 -12.39 -3.08
CA THR A 183 -19.88 -13.05 -2.19
C THR A 183 -21.04 -12.11 -1.84
N SER A 184 -22.01 -12.60 -1.05
CA SER A 184 -23.09 -11.76 -0.52
C SER A 184 -22.61 -10.59 0.33
N VAL A 185 -21.37 -10.65 0.84
CA VAL A 185 -20.68 -9.59 1.57
C VAL A 185 -20.59 -8.32 0.72
N ALA A 186 -20.25 -8.39 -0.57
CA ALA A 186 -20.19 -7.24 -1.46
C ALA A 186 -21.48 -6.42 -1.43
N SER A 187 -22.62 -7.09 -1.62
CA SER A 187 -23.92 -6.44 -1.66
C SER A 187 -24.35 -5.95 -0.27
N HIS A 188 -24.12 -6.74 0.77
CA HIS A 188 -24.50 -6.39 2.14
C HIS A 188 -23.78 -5.12 2.62
N PHE A 189 -22.45 -5.05 2.48
CA PHE A 189 -21.68 -3.91 2.95
C PHE A 189 -21.78 -2.69 2.02
N ALA A 190 -21.91 -2.88 0.70
CA ALA A 190 -22.23 -1.76 -0.20
C ALA A 190 -23.55 -1.09 0.20
N LEU A 191 -24.55 -1.87 0.62
CA LEU A 191 -25.83 -1.34 1.10
C LEU A 191 -25.69 -0.58 2.43
N LEU A 192 -25.01 -1.18 3.41
CA LEU A 192 -24.81 -0.57 4.73
C LEU A 192 -24.02 0.75 4.65
N ASN A 193 -23.03 0.82 3.76
CA ASN A 193 -22.20 2.00 3.52
C ASN A 193 -22.82 2.99 2.53
N GLY A 194 -24.01 2.70 1.98
CA GLY A 194 -24.74 3.59 1.09
C GLY A 194 -24.18 3.68 -0.34
N HIS A 195 -23.37 2.71 -0.77
CA HIS A 195 -22.77 2.63 -2.11
C HIS A 195 -23.77 2.07 -3.14
N MET A 196 -24.86 2.82 -3.34
CA MET A 196 -26.00 2.42 -4.16
C MET A 196 -25.64 2.24 -5.65
N HIS A 197 -24.63 2.93 -6.14
CA HIS A 197 -24.11 2.80 -7.50
C HIS A 197 -23.50 1.42 -7.77
N ILE A 198 -22.91 0.78 -6.76
CA ILE A 198 -22.34 -0.57 -6.88
C ILE A 198 -23.45 -1.61 -6.91
N LEU A 199 -24.46 -1.47 -6.05
CA LEU A 199 -25.60 -2.38 -6.04
C LEU A 199 -26.39 -2.36 -7.35
N ARG A 200 -26.59 -1.16 -7.90
CA ARG A 200 -27.25 -1.01 -9.20
C ARG A 200 -26.45 -1.74 -10.27
N TRP A 201 -25.13 -1.55 -10.29
CA TRP A 201 -24.24 -2.21 -11.22
C TRP A 201 -24.22 -3.75 -11.06
N LEU A 202 -24.11 -4.26 -9.83
CA LEU A 202 -24.14 -5.70 -9.54
C LEU A 202 -25.45 -6.35 -10.02
N ASN A 203 -26.59 -5.67 -9.80
CA ASN A 203 -27.92 -6.14 -10.22
C ASN A 203 -28.10 -6.08 -11.75
N GLU A 204 -27.51 -5.11 -12.43
CA GLU A 204 -27.58 -4.98 -13.89
C GLU A 204 -26.74 -6.03 -14.63
N GLN A 205 -25.58 -6.42 -14.07
CA GLN A 205 -24.66 -7.35 -14.71
C GLN A 205 -24.91 -8.83 -14.38
N ASN A 206 -25.85 -9.13 -13.48
CA ASN A 206 -26.15 -10.48 -13.01
C ASN A 206 -24.88 -11.26 -12.59
N VAL A 207 -23.98 -10.58 -11.87
CA VAL A 207 -22.73 -11.17 -11.38
C VAL A 207 -23.07 -12.38 -10.49
N GLU A 208 -22.42 -13.52 -10.72
CA GLU A 208 -22.60 -14.70 -9.87
C GLU A 208 -22.10 -14.40 -8.46
N VAL A 209 -23.04 -14.22 -7.54
CA VAL A 209 -22.76 -14.00 -6.12
C VAL A 209 -22.62 -15.35 -5.43
N GLN A 210 -21.41 -15.67 -4.96
CA GLN A 210 -21.18 -16.84 -4.12
C GLN A 210 -21.88 -16.63 -2.77
N ASP A 211 -22.55 -17.68 -2.27
CA ASP A 211 -23.28 -17.66 -0.99
C ASP A 211 -24.31 -16.52 -0.87
N ALA A 212 -25.12 -16.31 -1.92
CA ALA A 212 -26.18 -15.30 -1.94
C ALA A 212 -27.16 -15.49 -0.76
N ILE A 213 -27.15 -14.55 0.19
CA ILE A 213 -28.12 -14.55 1.30
C ILE A 213 -29.50 -14.20 0.74
N SER A 214 -30.49 -15.05 1.00
CA SER A 214 -31.89 -14.78 0.64
C SER A 214 -32.33 -13.40 1.15
N PRO A 215 -32.99 -12.57 0.32
CA PRO A 215 -33.53 -11.27 0.74
C PRO A 215 -34.45 -11.32 1.98
N ALA A 216 -34.96 -12.52 2.32
CA ALA A 216 -35.74 -12.76 3.53
C ALA A 216 -34.93 -12.61 4.84
N ARG A 217 -33.60 -12.81 4.80
CA ARG A 217 -32.70 -12.66 5.95
C ARG A 217 -32.26 -11.22 6.19
N TRP A 218 -32.60 -10.30 5.29
CA TRP A 218 -32.23 -8.89 5.41
C TRP A 218 -32.98 -8.19 6.54
N SER A 219 -32.27 -7.31 7.25
CA SER A 219 -32.86 -6.48 8.30
C SER A 219 -33.95 -5.56 7.71
N ARG A 220 -34.86 -5.03 8.56
CA ARG A 220 -35.91 -4.10 8.09
C ARG A 220 -35.31 -2.85 7.41
N ARG A 221 -34.13 -2.42 7.86
CA ARG A 221 -33.39 -1.29 7.29
C ARG A 221 -32.87 -1.63 5.89
N GLU A 222 -32.26 -2.80 5.73
CA GLU A 222 -31.75 -3.28 4.44
C GLU A 222 -32.87 -3.44 3.41
N ARG A 223 -33.99 -4.07 3.79
CA ARG A 223 -35.16 -4.21 2.90
C ARG A 223 -35.73 -2.88 2.43
N ARG A 224 -35.69 -1.85 3.29
CA ARG A 224 -36.17 -0.51 2.95
C ARG A 224 -35.23 0.17 1.95
N LEU A 225 -33.92 0.07 2.16
CA LEU A 225 -32.89 0.62 1.27
C LEU A 225 -32.85 -0.11 -0.08
N SER A 226 -33.08 -1.43 -0.09
CA SER A 226 -33.15 -2.20 -1.33
C SER A 226 -34.45 -2.00 -2.11
N ALA A 227 -35.56 -1.69 -1.44
CA ALA A 227 -36.81 -1.34 -2.13
C ALA A 227 -36.61 -0.07 -2.98
N THR A 228 -35.85 0.90 -2.47
CA THR A 228 -35.43 2.09 -3.22
C THR A 228 -34.60 1.75 -4.47
N LEU A 229 -33.91 0.59 -4.48
CA LEU A 229 -33.14 0.09 -5.61
C LEU A 229 -34.05 -0.47 -6.73
N LEU A 230 -35.14 -1.17 -6.35
CA LEU A 230 -36.08 -1.81 -7.28
C LEU A 230 -37.01 -0.82 -8.01
N GLU A 231 -37.21 0.38 -7.44
CA GLU A 231 -38.01 1.45 -8.03
C GLU A 231 -37.25 2.28 -9.09
N ALA A 232 -35.92 2.09 -9.23
CA ALA A 232 -35.13 2.79 -10.25
C ALA A 232 -35.34 2.17 -11.65
N PRO A 233 -35.51 2.98 -12.72
CA PRO A 233 -35.79 2.48 -14.06
C PRO A 233 -34.65 1.59 -14.57
N ARG A 234 -34.99 0.36 -14.98
CA ARG A 234 -34.07 -0.61 -15.58
C ARG A 234 -33.63 -0.10 -16.96
N HIS A 235 -32.46 0.53 -17.05
CA HIS A 235 -31.83 0.77 -18.36
C HIS A 235 -31.18 -0.53 -18.83
N ARG A 236 -31.63 -1.04 -19.99
CA ARG A 236 -30.96 -2.18 -20.66
C ARG A 236 -29.54 -1.75 -21.05
N PRO A 237 -28.47 -2.46 -20.62
CA PRO A 237 -27.13 -2.15 -21.11
C PRO A 237 -27.05 -2.47 -22.60
N ARG A 238 -26.43 -1.55 -23.37
CA ARG A 238 -25.92 -1.88 -24.72
C ARG A 238 -24.87 -2.98 -24.55
N ARG A 239 -24.99 -4.08 -25.30
CA ARG A 239 -23.92 -5.09 -25.41
C ARG A 239 -22.59 -4.35 -25.64
N MET A 240 -21.67 -4.44 -24.69
CA MET A 240 -20.29 -4.01 -24.91
C MET A 240 -19.65 -5.02 -25.86
N SER A 241 -19.78 -4.78 -27.17
CA SER A 241 -18.86 -5.33 -28.16
C SER A 241 -17.56 -4.54 -28.04
N MET A 242 -16.64 -4.95 -27.18
CA MET A 242 -15.27 -4.45 -27.19
C MET A 242 -14.41 -5.45 -27.95
N GLY A 243 -13.90 -5.00 -29.10
CA GLY A 243 -13.09 -5.80 -30.00
C GLY A 243 -11.83 -6.29 -29.31
N LEU A 244 -11.61 -7.60 -29.40
CA LEU A 244 -10.33 -8.25 -29.15
C LEU A 244 -9.31 -7.67 -30.14
N SER A 245 -8.46 -6.77 -29.67
CA SER A 245 -7.18 -6.47 -30.33
C SER A 245 -6.09 -7.16 -29.54
N CYS A 246 -5.99 -8.48 -29.67
CA CYS A 246 -4.76 -9.19 -29.36
C CYS A 246 -3.70 -8.75 -30.38
N ARG A 247 -2.67 -8.03 -29.94
CA ARG A 247 -1.40 -7.97 -30.66
C ARG A 247 -0.46 -8.97 -29.98
N ASN A 248 0.04 -9.90 -30.81
CA ASN A 248 1.21 -10.72 -30.55
C ASN A 248 2.46 -9.86 -30.37
#